data_AF-A0A5A7WZD9-F1
#
_entry.id   AF-A0A5A7WZD9-F1
#
_cell.length_a   1.000
_cell.length_b   1.000
_cell.length_c   1.000
_cell.angle_alpha   90.00
_cell.angle_beta   90.00
_cell.angle_gamma   90.00
#
_symmetry.space_group_name_H-M   'P 1'
#
loop_
_entity.id
_entity.type
_entity.pdbx_description
1 polymer ?
#
loop_
_entity_poly.entity_id
_entity_poly.type
_entity_poly.pdbx_seq_one_letter_code
_entity_poly.pdbx_strand_id
1 'polypeptide(L)'
;MLTQTNPQTGEVYPPTTYSGNTRCLRTGEHCLSYLVEPNSTALLVPTFADDKWTSTSAPDDSPCDDGAPSTSVLTGEFVLPQPVPDPITGLTGTQRTVRTGACPGETTLDVRLERTGDGPGR
;
A
#
# COMPACT_ATOMS: atom_id res chain seq x y z
N MET A 1 -6.78 -8.15 1.85
CA MET A 1 -7.62 -7.00 2.22
C MET A 1 -6.77 -5.97 2.94
N LEU A 2 -6.79 -4.72 2.48
CA LEU A 2 -6.11 -3.58 3.08
C LEU A 2 -7.13 -2.76 3.87
N THR A 3 -6.83 -2.48 5.14
CA THR A 3 -7.57 -1.50 5.96
C THR A 3 -6.65 -0.33 6.28
N GLN A 4 -7.25 0.85 6.43
CA GLN A 4 -6.52 2.09 6.72
C GLN A 4 -7.23 2.87 7.83
N THR A 5 -6.44 3.43 8.73
CA THR A 5 -6.93 4.28 9.82
C THR A 5 -6.09 5.55 9.85
N ASN A 6 -6.73 6.71 10.00
CA ASN A 6 -6.03 7.94 10.28
C ASN A 6 -5.67 7.99 11.78
N PRO A 7 -4.39 7.92 12.18
CA PRO A 7 -4.02 7.89 13.59
C PRO A 7 -4.27 9.22 14.31
N GLN A 8 -4.45 10.32 13.57
CA GLN A 8 -4.70 11.65 14.15
C GLN A 8 -6.18 11.89 14.46
N THR A 9 -7.08 11.37 13.61
CA THR A 9 -8.54 11.59 13.75
C THR A 9 -9.29 10.36 14.25
N GLY A 10 -8.69 9.18 14.16
CA GLY A 10 -9.36 7.89 14.40
C GLY A 10 -10.30 7.47 13.27
N GLU A 11 -10.35 8.20 12.16
CA GLU A 11 -11.17 7.86 11.00
C GLU A 11 -10.71 6.53 10.39
N VAL A 12 -11.66 5.64 10.10
CA VAL A 12 -11.42 4.35 9.46
C VAL A 12 -11.97 4.38 8.05
N TYR A 13 -11.12 4.08 7.07
CA TYR A 13 -11.50 4.08 5.67
C TYR A 13 -12.09 2.71 5.26
N PRO A 14 -12.98 2.66 4.26
CA PRO A 14 -13.49 1.40 3.73
C PRO A 14 -12.36 0.45 3.31
N PRO A 15 -12.47 -0.86 3.60
CA PRO A 15 -11.44 -1.82 3.22
C PRO A 15 -11.37 -2.02 1.71
N THR A 16 -10.15 -2.19 1.19
CA THR A 16 -9.91 -2.51 -0.22
C THR A 16 -9.40 -3.95 -0.35
N THR A 17 -9.97 -4.74 -1.26
CA THR A 17 -9.46 -6.09 -1.53
C THR A 17 -8.60 -6.09 -2.78
N TYR A 18 -7.41 -6.67 -2.67
CA TYR A 18 -6.47 -6.83 -3.76
C TYR A 18 -6.30 -8.30 -4.13
N SER A 19 -6.16 -8.59 -5.42
CA SER A 19 -5.58 -9.84 -5.91
C SER A 19 -4.08 -9.66 -6.06
N GLY A 20 -3.30 -10.53 -5.41
CA GLY A 20 -1.86 -10.36 -5.27
C GLY A 20 -1.04 -11.50 -5.85
N ASN A 21 0.12 -11.18 -6.45
CA ASN A 21 1.17 -12.16 -6.74
C ASN A 21 2.52 -11.59 -6.34
N THR A 22 3.38 -12.45 -5.79
CA THR A 22 4.76 -12.10 -5.43
C THR A 22 5.73 -12.86 -6.32
N ARG A 23 6.83 -12.22 -6.70
CA ARG A 23 7.96 -12.80 -7.41
C ARG A 23 9.24 -12.40 -6.70
N CYS A 24 10.10 -13.37 -6.40
CA CYS A 24 11.36 -13.14 -5.72
C CYS A 24 12.53 -13.45 -6.64
N LEU A 25 13.64 -12.73 -6.44
CA LEU A 25 14.95 -13.16 -6.92
C LEU A 25 15.36 -14.46 -6.19
N ARG A 26 16.42 -15.11 -6.69
CA ARG A 26 16.81 -16.46 -6.26
C ARG A 26 17.00 -16.62 -4.75
N THR A 27 17.47 -15.59 -4.04
CA THR A 27 17.76 -15.66 -2.60
C THR A 27 16.56 -15.34 -1.71
N GLY A 28 15.45 -14.84 -2.28
CA GLY A 28 14.28 -14.40 -1.50
C GLY A 28 14.48 -13.05 -0.77
N GLU A 29 15.68 -12.49 -0.76
CA GLU A 29 16.01 -11.21 -0.12
C GLU A 29 15.44 -10.01 -0.88
N HIS A 30 15.16 -10.20 -2.17
CA HIS A 30 14.56 -9.20 -3.03
C HIS A 30 13.33 -9.77 -3.70
N CYS A 31 12.17 -9.19 -3.40
CA CYS A 31 10.91 -9.58 -4.01
C CYS A 31 10.15 -8.36 -4.51
N LEU A 32 9.22 -8.60 -5.42
CA LEU A 32 8.27 -7.62 -5.87
C LEU A 32 6.88 -8.26 -5.82
N SER A 33 5.91 -7.54 -5.27
CA SER A 33 4.51 -7.92 -5.30
C SER A 33 3.74 -7.00 -6.23
N TYR A 34 2.74 -7.56 -6.90
CA TYR A 34 1.73 -6.80 -7.65
C TYR A 34 0.38 -7.06 -7.02
N LEU A 35 -0.21 -6.03 -6.39
CA LEU A 35 -1.51 -6.08 -5.74
C LEU A 35 -2.49 -5.23 -6.57
N VAL A 36 -3.43 -5.89 -7.24
CA VAL A 36 -4.40 -5.25 -8.15
C VAL A 36 -5.77 -5.24 -7.51
N GLU A 37 -6.40 -4.07 -7.40
CA GLU A 37 -7.79 -3.99 -7.00
C GLU A 37 -8.69 -4.46 -8.16
N PRO A 38 -9.58 -5.45 -7.99
CA PRO A 38 -10.33 -6.04 -9.10
C PRO A 38 -11.27 -5.09 -9.85
N ASN A 39 -11.74 -4.03 -9.18
CA ASN A 39 -12.82 -3.16 -9.66
C ASN A 39 -12.37 -1.71 -9.89
N SER A 40 -11.06 -1.45 -9.89
CA SER A 40 -10.50 -0.10 -10.08
C SER A 40 -9.18 -0.17 -10.86
N THR A 41 -8.59 0.99 -11.14
CA THR A 41 -7.22 1.10 -11.67
C THR A 41 -6.16 1.15 -10.58
N ALA A 42 -6.54 0.98 -9.30
CA ALA A 42 -5.62 1.04 -8.18
C ALA A 42 -4.66 -0.16 -8.19
N LEU A 43 -3.38 0.16 -8.11
CA LEU A 43 -2.27 -0.79 -8.12
C LEU A 43 -1.32 -0.43 -6.98
N LEU A 44 -0.99 -1.42 -6.15
CA LEU A 44 0.07 -1.31 -5.16
C LEU A 44 1.20 -2.27 -5.55
N VAL A 45 2.41 -1.73 -5.74
CA VAL A 45 3.59 -2.48 -6.18
C VAL A 45 4.69 -2.40 -5.11
N PRO A 46 4.57 -3.15 -4.01
CA PRO A 46 5.59 -3.10 -2.98
C PRO A 46 6.78 -3.99 -3.36
N THR A 47 7.98 -3.50 -3.07
CA THR A 47 9.26 -4.21 -3.18
C THR A 47 9.76 -4.59 -1.80
N PHE A 48 10.21 -5.83 -1.65
CA PHE A 48 10.82 -6.34 -0.43
C PHE A 48 12.34 -6.25 -0.53
N ALA A 49 12.95 -5.65 0.48
CA ALA A 49 14.39 -5.64 0.75
C ALA A 49 14.59 -5.25 2.23
N ASP A 50 15.72 -5.62 2.83
CA ASP A 50 16.09 -5.21 4.19
C ASP A 50 14.97 -5.46 5.22
N ASP A 51 14.35 -6.65 5.16
CA ASP A 51 13.26 -7.10 6.04
C ASP A 51 11.97 -6.25 6.04
N LYS A 52 11.76 -5.45 4.99
CA LYS A 52 10.52 -4.67 4.83
C LYS A 52 10.03 -4.58 3.39
N TRP A 53 8.72 -4.39 3.27
CA TRP A 53 8.06 -4.04 2.02
C TRP A 53 7.93 -2.53 1.93
N THR A 54 8.36 -1.95 0.82
CA THR A 54 8.22 -0.51 0.55
C THR A 54 7.58 -0.28 -0.81
N SER A 55 6.85 0.82 -0.97
CA SER A 55 6.27 1.22 -2.25
C SER A 55 6.36 2.73 -2.44
N THR A 56 6.49 3.18 -3.68
CA THR A 56 6.33 4.59 -4.06
C THR A 56 5.54 4.63 -5.36
N SER A 57 4.42 5.35 -5.37
CA SER A 57 3.62 5.53 -6.59
C SER A 57 4.34 6.48 -7.55
N ALA A 58 3.96 6.40 -8.83
CA ALA A 58 4.18 7.55 -9.71
C ALA A 58 3.41 8.77 -9.16
N PRO A 59 3.84 10.01 -9.49
CA PRO A 59 3.03 11.19 -9.25
C PRO A 59 1.67 11.04 -9.95
N ASP A 60 0.60 11.34 -9.23
CA ASP A 60 -0.78 11.26 -9.70
C ASP A 60 -1.44 12.64 -9.66
N ASP A 61 -2.20 12.97 -10.70
CA ASP A 61 -2.97 14.22 -10.75
C ASP A 61 -4.15 14.11 -9.80
N SER A 62 -4.09 14.88 -8.72
CA SER A 62 -5.04 14.83 -7.62
C SER A 62 -5.56 16.24 -7.35
N PRO A 63 -6.60 16.73 -8.05
CA PRO A 63 -7.10 18.09 -7.88
C PRO A 63 -7.50 18.41 -6.43
N CYS A 64 -7.42 19.69 -6.08
CA CYS A 64 -7.96 20.25 -4.86
C CYS A 64 -9.49 20.19 -4.86
N ASP A 65 -10.12 20.37 -3.70
CA ASP A 65 -11.59 20.37 -3.58
C ASP A 65 -12.26 21.48 -4.41
N ASP A 66 -11.54 22.59 -4.65
CA ASP A 66 -11.96 23.70 -5.52
C ASP A 66 -11.65 23.47 -7.02
N GLY A 67 -11.10 22.30 -7.37
CA GLY A 67 -10.71 21.93 -8.73
C GLY A 67 -9.36 22.48 -9.19
N ALA A 68 -8.63 23.22 -8.35
CA ALA A 68 -7.29 23.67 -8.69
C ALA A 68 -6.32 22.48 -8.85
N PRO A 69 -5.34 22.56 -9.77
CA PRO A 69 -4.44 21.45 -10.01
C PRO A 69 -3.48 21.21 -8.83
N SER A 70 -3.33 19.95 -8.47
CA SER A 70 -2.30 19.46 -7.56
C SER A 70 -1.88 18.04 -7.93
N THR A 71 -0.72 17.63 -7.42
CA THR A 71 -0.13 16.31 -7.68
C THR A 71 0.17 15.63 -6.35
N SER A 72 -0.07 14.33 -6.27
CA SER A 72 0.21 13.54 -5.08
C SER A 72 1.18 12.39 -5.35
N VAL A 73 1.96 12.02 -4.33
CA VAL A 73 2.81 10.83 -4.31
C VAL A 73 2.47 10.03 -3.06
N LEU A 74 2.20 8.74 -3.23
CA LEU A 74 1.93 7.80 -2.17
C LEU A 74 3.17 6.94 -1.91
N THR A 75 3.63 6.94 -0.67
CA THR A 75 4.66 6.04 -0.17
C THR A 75 4.06 5.05 0.83
N GLY A 76 4.57 3.83 0.87
CA GLY A 76 4.13 2.81 1.83
C GLY A 76 5.32 2.06 2.40
N GLU A 77 5.25 1.71 3.69
CA GLU A 77 6.22 0.85 4.36
C GLU A 77 5.47 -0.17 5.22
N PHE A 78 5.78 -1.45 5.06
CA PHE A 78 5.24 -2.55 5.85
C PHE A 78 6.37 -3.42 6.37
N VAL A 79 6.36 -3.70 7.67
CA VAL A 79 7.36 -4.55 8.31
C VAL A 79 6.90 -6.00 8.35
N LEU A 80 7.85 -6.94 8.34
CA LEU A 80 7.52 -8.35 8.57
C LEU A 80 7.03 -8.57 10.01
N PRO A 81 5.97 -9.38 10.21
CA PRO A 81 5.56 -9.79 11.55
C PRO A 81 6.65 -10.65 12.20
N GLN A 82 6.76 -10.60 13.53
CA GLN A 82 7.70 -11.42 14.29
C GLN A 82 6.95 -12.31 15.29
N PRO A 83 7.10 -13.64 15.22
CA PRO A 83 7.84 -14.40 14.19
C PRO A 83 7.16 -14.33 12.81
N VAL A 84 7.93 -14.51 11.73
CA VAL A 84 7.40 -14.51 10.36
C VAL A 84 6.68 -15.85 10.09
N PRO A 85 5.36 -15.88 9.86
CA PRO A 85 4.66 -17.11 9.52
C PRO A 85 4.83 -17.45 8.04
N ASP A 86 4.72 -18.73 7.70
CA ASP A 86 4.67 -19.23 6.33
C ASP A 86 3.34 -19.96 6.09
N PRO A 87 2.42 -19.42 5.26
CA PRO A 87 2.54 -18.14 4.53
C PRO A 87 2.39 -16.91 5.45
N ILE A 88 2.88 -15.75 5.00
CA ILE A 88 2.62 -14.47 5.66
C ILE A 88 1.11 -14.19 5.62
N THR A 89 0.47 -14.07 6.79
CA THR A 89 -0.98 -13.86 6.92
C THR A 89 -1.37 -12.40 7.08
N GLY A 90 -0.46 -11.56 7.57
CA GLY A 90 -0.72 -10.15 7.79
C GLY A 90 0.55 -9.31 7.78
N LEU A 91 0.43 -8.09 7.27
CA LEU A 91 1.44 -7.04 7.34
C LEU A 91 0.81 -5.80 7.96
N THR A 92 1.58 -5.10 8.79
CA THR A 92 1.21 -3.78 9.34
C THR A 92 2.24 -2.76 8.92
N GLY A 93 1.81 -1.53 8.71
CA GLY A 93 2.66 -0.50 8.15
C GLY A 93 2.04 0.87 8.19
N THR A 94 2.64 1.78 7.42
CA THR A 94 2.12 3.12 7.19
C THR A 94 2.04 3.42 5.70
N GLN A 95 1.07 4.23 5.32
CA GLN A 95 0.96 4.84 4.00
C GLN A 95 0.97 6.35 4.15
N ARG A 96 1.85 7.04 3.42
CA ARG A 96 2.01 8.48 3.46
C ARG A 96 1.78 9.07 2.09
N THR A 97 0.78 9.94 1.99
CA THR A 97 0.47 10.72 0.79
C THR A 97 0.97 12.13 0.98
N VAL A 98 1.84 12.58 0.08
CA VAL A 98 2.30 13.97 0.01
C VAL A 98 1.68 14.61 -1.21
N ARG A 99 0.98 15.74 -1.02
CA ARG A 99 0.38 16.56 -2.07
C ARG A 99 1.13 17.87 -2.22
N THR A 100 1.35 18.27 -3.47
CA THR A 100 2.00 19.53 -3.86
C THR A 100 1.13 20.28 -4.88
N GLY A 101 1.40 21.56 -5.11
CA GLY A 101 0.61 22.41 -6.01
C GLY A 101 -0.28 23.39 -5.27
N ALA A 102 -1.51 23.59 -5.74
CA ALA A 102 -2.41 24.63 -5.23
C ALA A 102 -2.89 24.41 -3.78
N CYS A 103 -3.01 23.16 -3.34
CA CYS A 103 -3.35 22.79 -1.95
C CYS A 103 -2.32 21.78 -1.40
N PRO A 104 -1.14 22.25 -0.96
CA PRO A 104 -0.12 21.36 -0.41
C PRO A 104 -0.60 20.76 0.91
N GLY A 105 -0.25 19.50 1.13
CA GLY A 105 -0.67 18.78 2.33
C GLY A 105 -0.02 17.43 2.43
N GLU A 106 -0.13 16.83 3.60
CA GLU A 106 0.40 15.51 3.88
C GLU A 106 -0.57 14.75 4.76
N THR A 107 -0.72 13.46 4.51
CA THR A 107 -1.49 12.57 5.37
C THR A 107 -0.75 11.26 5.50
N THR A 108 -0.65 10.76 6.74
CA THR A 108 -0.12 9.44 7.04
C THR A 108 -1.22 8.60 7.66
N LEU A 109 -1.41 7.38 7.14
CA LEU A 109 -2.40 6.42 7.58
C LEU A 109 -1.70 5.17 8.11
N ASP A 110 -2.21 4.63 9.20
CA ASP A 110 -1.86 3.29 9.66
C ASP A 110 -2.57 2.29 8.76
N VAL A 111 -1.82 1.27 8.31
CA VAL A 111 -2.34 0.30 7.35
C VAL A 111 -2.12 -1.13 7.78
N ARG A 112 -3.07 -2.00 7.45
CA ARG A 112 -2.99 -3.43 7.67
C ARG A 112 -3.41 -4.18 6.43
N LEU A 113 -2.53 -5.05 5.93
CA LEU A 113 -2.79 -5.91 4.78
C LEU A 113 -2.93 -7.35 5.26
N GLU A 114 -4.13 -7.91 5.15
CA GLU A 114 -4.44 -9.29 5.57
C GLU A 114 -4.65 -10.19 4.36
N ARG A 115 -4.09 -11.40 4.42
CA ARG A 115 -4.38 -12.48 3.48
C ARG A 115 -5.78 -13.01 3.77
N THR A 116 -6.69 -12.91 2.80
CA THR A 116 -8.09 -13.36 2.94
C THR A 116 -8.40 -14.66 2.20
N GLY A 117 -7.39 -15.27 1.58
CA GLY A 117 -7.51 -16.48 0.79
C GLY A 117 -6.45 -16.52 -0.31
N ASP A 118 -6.53 -17.55 -1.13
CA ASP A 118 -5.67 -17.71 -2.29
C ASP A 118 -6.38 -17.13 -3.52
N GLY A 119 -5.61 -16.52 -4.42
CA GLY A 119 -6.13 -16.14 -5.73
C GLY A 119 -6.54 -17.39 -6.52
N PRO A 120 -7.41 -17.25 -7.54
CA PRO A 120 -7.69 -18.36 -8.45
C PRO A 120 -6.35 -18.88 -9.00
N GLY A 121 -6.10 -20.18 -8.81
CA GLY A 121 -4.83 -20.82 -9.14
C GLY A 121 -4.40 -20.47 -10.56
N ARG A 122 -3.17 -19.98 -10.70
CA ARG A 122 -2.52 -19.82 -12.01
C ARG A 122 -1.90 -21.13 -12.45
#